data_AF-T0ZRE3-F1
#
_entry.id   AF-T0ZRE3-F1
#
_cell.length_a   1.000
_cell.length_b   1.000
_cell.length_c   1.000
_cell.angle_alpha   90.00
_cell.angle_beta   90.00
_cell.angle_gamma   90.00
#
_symmetry.space_group_name_H-M   'P 1'
#
loop_
_entity.id
_entity.type
_entity.pdbx_description
1 polymer ?
#
loop_
_entity_poly.entity_id
_entity_poly.type
_entity_poly.pdbx_seq_one_letter_code
_entity_poly.pdbx_strand_id
1 'polypeptide(L)'
;WEPSDAREVTRWFFRQIDAAGDNDDRAQLRRVVRLTKSFARSREGWSEKTGSGITLTRLVCDEFSNARGRDDEALRKTWQAIKTRLVKSRIVAHPVNAKNLADEGDEKVGFFLEKLSDALKDLEILDTNCTRREARGAWDATFDTTYFTRQPTPDKRLDVDESKADRRNDGGGVYG
;
A
#
# COMPACT_ATOMS: atom_id res chain seq x y z
N TRP A 1 25.25 -15.71 -13.88
CA TRP A 1 24.78 -14.33 -14.08
C TRP A 1 23.39 -14.45 -14.68
N GLU A 2 22.36 -13.94 -14.02
CA GLU A 2 20.98 -13.99 -14.53
C GLU A 2 20.66 -12.62 -15.15
N PRO A 3 20.31 -12.53 -16.44
CA PRO A 3 19.95 -11.26 -17.07
C PRO A 3 18.77 -10.63 -16.31
N SER A 4 18.94 -9.38 -15.88
CA SER A 4 17.89 -8.63 -15.19
C SER A 4 17.82 -7.21 -15.76
N ASP A 5 16.79 -6.89 -16.54
CA ASP A 5 16.54 -5.51 -16.99
C ASP A 5 15.65 -4.77 -15.97
N ALA A 6 16.29 -4.01 -15.09
CA ALA A 6 15.57 -3.16 -14.13
C ALA A 6 14.62 -2.16 -14.80
N ARG A 7 14.93 -1.71 -16.03
CA ARG A 7 14.08 -0.79 -16.78
C ARG A 7 12.82 -1.50 -17.29
N GLU A 8 12.84 -2.81 -17.52
CA GLU A 8 11.62 -3.56 -17.88
C GLU A 8 10.62 -3.59 -16.73
N VAL A 9 11.09 -3.78 -15.49
CA VAL A 9 10.21 -3.73 -14.31
C VAL A 9 9.59 -2.34 -14.17
N THR A 10 10.39 -1.28 -14.37
CA THR A 10 9.89 0.09 -14.38
C THR A 10 8.84 0.30 -15.46
N ARG A 11 9.11 -0.10 -16.71
CA ARG A 11 8.15 -0.02 -17.83
C ARG A 11 6.87 -0.81 -17.55
N TRP A 12 7.00 -2.01 -16.99
CA TRP A 12 5.85 -2.82 -16.58
C TRP A 12 4.97 -2.08 -15.57
N PHE A 13 5.57 -1.50 -14.53
CA PHE A 13 4.81 -0.79 -13.51
C PHE A 13 4.09 0.45 -14.06
N PHE A 14 4.73 1.21 -14.96
CA PHE A 14 4.06 2.31 -15.66
C PHE A 14 2.84 1.83 -16.46
N ARG A 15 2.95 0.71 -17.19
CA ARG A 15 1.78 0.12 -17.88
C ARG A 15 0.65 -0.27 -16.93
N GLN A 16 0.95 -0.71 -15.70
CA GLN A 16 -0.09 -1.00 -14.69
C GLN A 16 -0.81 0.28 -14.24
N ILE A 17 -0.07 1.38 -14.11
CA ILE A 17 -0.64 2.70 -13.77
C ILE A 17 -1.55 3.18 -14.90
N ASP A 18 -1.07 3.11 -16.14
CA ASP A 18 -1.86 3.50 -17.31
C ASP A 18 -3.16 2.67 -17.41
N ALA A 19 -3.07 1.35 -17.18
CA ALA A 19 -4.21 0.44 -17.19
C ALA A 19 -5.21 0.70 -16.04
N ALA A 20 -4.74 1.22 -14.90
CA ALA A 20 -5.59 1.60 -13.78
C ALA A 20 -6.44 2.86 -14.07
N GLY A 21 -6.16 3.58 -15.17
CA GLY A 21 -6.94 4.73 -15.62
C GLY A 21 -6.73 6.01 -14.80
N ASP A 22 -5.64 6.08 -14.04
CA ASP A 22 -5.26 7.23 -13.21
C ASP A 22 -3.86 7.69 -13.62
N ASN A 23 -3.81 8.52 -14.67
CA ASN A 23 -2.57 8.93 -15.36
C ASN A 23 -1.88 10.16 -14.71
N ASP A 24 -2.22 10.49 -13.47
CA ASP A 24 -1.52 11.51 -12.69
C ASP A 24 -0.29 10.87 -11.98
N ASP A 25 0.75 11.66 -11.70
CA ASP A 25 1.80 11.29 -10.74
C ASP A 25 1.22 10.86 -9.38
N ARG A 26 0.00 11.33 -9.09
CA ARG A 26 -0.86 10.91 -7.98
C ARG A 26 -1.79 9.75 -8.38
N ALA A 27 -1.33 8.78 -9.16
CA ALA A 27 -2.14 7.59 -9.42
C ALA A 27 -2.53 6.88 -8.12
N GLN A 28 -3.81 6.54 -7.96
CA GLN A 28 -4.32 5.81 -6.80
C GLN A 28 -3.59 4.47 -6.61
N LEU A 29 -3.25 3.77 -7.70
CA LEU A 29 -2.43 2.56 -7.65
C LEU A 29 -1.09 2.81 -6.93
N ARG A 30 -0.39 3.91 -7.24
CA ARG A 30 0.88 4.25 -6.55
C ARG A 30 0.67 4.45 -5.06
N ARG A 31 -0.42 5.12 -4.66
CA ARG A 31 -0.75 5.32 -3.23
C ARG A 31 -1.08 4.00 -2.54
N VAL A 32 -1.89 3.15 -3.16
CA VAL A 32 -2.24 1.82 -2.61
C VAL A 32 -1.00 0.93 -2.47
N VAL A 33 -0.09 0.94 -3.46
CA VAL A 33 1.21 0.24 -3.35
C VAL A 33 2.02 0.76 -2.17
N ARG A 34 2.13 2.08 -2.03
CA ARG A 34 2.89 2.71 -0.92
C ARG A 34 2.30 2.37 0.44
N LEU A 35 0.97 2.47 0.57
CA LEU A 35 0.26 2.13 1.80
C LEU A 35 0.43 0.65 2.14
N THR A 36 0.28 -0.25 1.18
CA THR A 36 0.49 -1.69 1.40
C THR A 36 1.92 -2.00 1.87
N LYS A 37 2.93 -1.37 1.26
CA LYS A 37 4.33 -1.52 1.69
C LYS A 37 4.59 -0.94 3.08
N SER A 38 3.93 0.18 3.41
CA SER A 38 4.01 0.79 4.73
C SER A 38 3.40 -0.14 5.79
N PHE A 39 2.22 -0.69 5.52
CA PHE A 39 1.55 -1.67 6.37
C PHE A 39 2.44 -2.90 6.61
N ALA A 40 2.98 -3.48 5.54
CA ALA A 40 3.84 -4.66 5.62
C ALA A 40 5.11 -4.45 6.48
N ARG A 41 5.48 -3.20 6.77
CA ARG A 41 6.67 -2.80 7.51
C ARG A 41 6.35 -1.91 8.71
N SER A 42 5.10 -1.87 9.14
CA SER A 42 4.65 -0.88 10.12
C SER A 42 5.19 -1.15 11.53
N ARG A 43 5.38 -2.44 11.86
CA ARG A 43 5.82 -2.90 13.18
C ARG A 43 7.26 -3.37 13.16
N GLU A 44 7.89 -3.25 14.33
CA GLU A 44 9.23 -3.76 14.55
C GLU A 44 9.33 -5.27 14.25
N GLY A 45 10.38 -5.68 13.54
CA GLY A 45 10.61 -7.06 13.14
C GLY A 45 9.76 -7.57 11.98
N TRP A 46 8.85 -6.78 11.39
CA TRP A 46 8.05 -7.21 10.23
C TRP A 46 8.82 -7.14 8.92
N SER A 47 9.74 -6.19 8.78
CA SER A 47 10.48 -5.93 7.53
C SER A 47 11.23 -7.14 6.98
N GLU A 48 11.74 -8.01 7.87
CA GLU A 48 12.47 -9.23 7.53
C GLU A 48 11.55 -10.42 7.23
N LYS A 49 10.36 -10.43 7.85
CA LYS A 49 9.36 -11.50 7.75
C LYS A 49 8.39 -11.33 6.58
N THR A 50 8.28 -10.12 6.05
CA THR A 50 7.33 -9.81 4.96
C THR A 50 7.95 -9.95 3.57
N GLY A 51 7.08 -10.01 2.56
CA GLY A 51 7.47 -10.09 1.15
C GLY A 51 8.31 -8.90 0.69
N SER A 52 9.11 -9.11 -0.36
CA SER A 52 9.91 -8.03 -0.94
C SER A 52 9.03 -6.89 -1.49
N GLY A 53 9.61 -5.70 -1.65
CA GLY A 53 8.87 -4.55 -2.18
C GLY A 53 8.27 -4.81 -3.57
N ILE A 54 8.95 -5.59 -4.43
CA ILE A 54 8.45 -5.97 -5.75
C ILE A 54 7.35 -7.04 -5.64
N THR A 55 7.45 -8.01 -4.72
CA THR A 55 6.40 -9.00 -4.44
C THR A 55 5.10 -8.32 -4.03
N LEU A 56 5.17 -7.37 -3.07
CA LEU A 56 4.00 -6.61 -2.63
C LEU A 56 3.43 -5.73 -3.75
N THR A 57 4.29 -5.07 -4.52
CA THR A 57 3.85 -4.26 -5.67
C THR A 57 3.15 -5.12 -6.72
N ARG A 58 3.67 -6.32 -7.00
CA ARG A 58 3.09 -7.29 -7.93
C ARG A 58 1.69 -7.71 -7.51
N LEU A 59 1.52 -8.08 -6.23
CA LEU A 59 0.21 -8.45 -5.66
C LEU A 59 -0.80 -7.31 -5.75
N VAL A 60 -0.38 -6.09 -5.42
CA VAL A 60 -1.24 -4.91 -5.51
C VAL A 60 -1.64 -4.63 -6.96
N CYS A 61 -0.73 -4.74 -7.91
CA CYS A 61 -1.06 -4.49 -9.33
C CYS A 61 -2.03 -5.54 -9.90
N ASP A 62 -1.89 -6.81 -9.53
CA ASP A 62 -2.80 -7.88 -9.98
C ASP A 62 -4.24 -7.66 -9.51
N GLU A 63 -4.36 -7.27 -8.24
CA GLU A 63 -5.65 -7.29 -7.53
C GLU A 63 -6.19 -5.88 -7.29
N PHE A 64 -5.62 -4.89 -7.99
CA PHE A 64 -5.96 -3.49 -7.78
C PHE A 64 -7.44 -3.24 -8.07
N SER A 65 -8.11 -2.66 -7.08
CA SER A 65 -9.50 -2.22 -7.21
C SER A 65 -9.57 -0.71 -6.98
N ASN A 66 -9.93 0.03 -8.03
CA ASN A 66 -10.06 1.47 -7.92
C ASN A 66 -11.31 1.88 -7.11
N ALA A 67 -11.23 3.06 -6.48
CA ALA A 67 -12.36 3.69 -5.84
C ALA A 67 -12.21 5.22 -5.94
N ARG A 68 -13.08 5.85 -6.72
CA ARG A 68 -12.94 7.27 -7.09
C ARG A 68 -12.95 8.16 -5.85
N GLY A 69 -11.85 8.87 -5.61
CA GLY A 69 -11.71 9.83 -4.51
C GLY A 69 -11.62 9.19 -3.11
N ARG A 70 -11.54 7.86 -3.00
CA ARG A 70 -11.52 7.13 -1.72
C ARG A 70 -10.38 6.12 -1.70
N ASP A 71 -9.19 6.58 -1.33
CA ASP A 71 -8.02 5.70 -1.24
C ASP A 71 -8.15 4.62 -0.16
N ASP A 72 -8.87 4.92 0.91
CA ASP A 72 -9.18 3.97 1.98
C ASP A 72 -10.04 2.80 1.47
N GLU A 73 -11.03 3.11 0.61
CA GLU A 73 -11.88 2.11 -0.04
C GLU A 73 -11.10 1.31 -1.08
N ALA A 74 -10.29 1.97 -1.92
CA ALA A 74 -9.46 1.30 -2.91
C ALA A 74 -8.45 0.35 -2.25
N LEU A 75 -7.81 0.81 -1.17
CA LEU A 75 -6.88 0.01 -0.38
C LEU A 75 -7.58 -1.23 0.19
N ARG A 76 -8.73 -1.04 0.84
CA ARG A 76 -9.46 -2.15 1.48
C ARG A 76 -9.97 -3.18 0.47
N LYS A 77 -10.56 -2.75 -0.64
CA LYS A 77 -11.00 -3.63 -1.73
C LYS A 77 -9.83 -4.41 -2.32
N THR A 78 -8.72 -3.74 -2.58
CA THR A 78 -7.49 -4.37 -3.08
C THR A 78 -6.98 -5.41 -2.09
N TRP A 79 -6.94 -5.11 -0.79
CA TRP A 79 -6.52 -6.07 0.24
C TRP A 79 -7.44 -7.28 0.35
N GLN A 80 -8.76 -7.10 0.21
CA GLN A 80 -9.72 -8.21 0.18
C GLN A 80 -9.50 -9.12 -1.05
N ALA A 81 -9.22 -8.53 -2.22
CA ALA A 81 -8.90 -9.27 -3.44
C ALA A 81 -7.57 -10.04 -3.28
N ILE A 82 -6.51 -9.39 -2.77
CA ILE A 82 -5.23 -10.05 -2.46
C ILE A 82 -5.42 -11.21 -1.48
N LYS A 83 -6.18 -11.03 -0.39
CA LYS A 83 -6.46 -12.11 0.57
C LYS A 83 -7.14 -13.28 -0.13
N THR A 84 -8.19 -13.01 -0.91
CA THR A 84 -8.92 -14.03 -1.67
C THR A 84 -8.00 -14.81 -2.60
N ARG A 85 -7.10 -14.12 -3.29
CA ARG A 85 -6.12 -14.72 -4.20
C ARG A 85 -5.07 -15.56 -3.45
N LEU A 86 -4.50 -15.03 -2.38
CA LEU A 86 -3.45 -15.70 -1.60
C LEU A 86 -3.94 -16.91 -0.79
N VAL A 87 -5.23 -16.96 -0.45
CA VAL A 87 -5.88 -18.16 0.09
C VAL A 87 -5.93 -19.29 -0.95
N LYS A 88 -6.04 -18.96 -2.24
CA LYS A 88 -6.07 -19.94 -3.34
C LYS A 88 -4.68 -20.38 -3.78
N SER A 89 -3.74 -19.43 -3.93
CA SER A 89 -2.34 -19.72 -4.24
C SER A 89 -1.42 -18.61 -3.78
N ARG A 90 -0.28 -19.01 -3.21
CA ARG A 90 0.76 -18.10 -2.71
C ARG A 90 1.87 -17.82 -3.72
N ILE A 91 1.83 -18.48 -4.89
CA ILE A 91 2.80 -18.25 -5.96
C ILE A 91 2.67 -16.81 -6.48
N VAL A 92 3.75 -16.05 -6.53
CA VAL A 92 3.78 -14.70 -7.12
C VAL A 92 4.77 -14.71 -8.28
N ALA A 93 4.28 -14.64 -9.51
CA ALA A 93 5.14 -14.60 -10.70
C ALA A 93 5.90 -13.27 -10.81
N HIS A 94 7.14 -13.31 -11.28
CA HIS A 94 7.87 -12.08 -11.61
C HIS A 94 7.22 -11.43 -12.82
N PRO A 95 7.05 -10.09 -12.84
CA PRO A 95 6.35 -9.40 -13.92
C PRO A 95 7.07 -9.44 -15.28
N VAL A 96 8.35 -9.80 -15.28
CA VAL A 96 9.25 -9.73 -16.44
C VAL A 96 10.08 -11.00 -16.63
N ASN A 97 10.36 -11.74 -15.55
CA ASN A 97 11.32 -12.85 -15.57
C ASN A 97 10.54 -14.16 -15.43
N ALA A 98 11.10 -15.26 -15.91
CA ALA A 98 10.47 -16.57 -15.80
C ALA A 98 10.42 -17.10 -14.35
N LYS A 99 11.37 -16.68 -13.50
CA LYS A 99 11.43 -17.10 -12.10
C LYS A 99 10.35 -16.39 -11.28
N ASN A 100 9.67 -17.10 -10.40
CA ASN A 100 8.72 -16.51 -9.46
C ASN A 100 9.41 -15.60 -8.43
N LEU A 101 8.69 -14.57 -7.98
CA LEU A 101 9.03 -13.75 -6.83
C LEU A 101 8.78 -14.46 -5.49
N ALA A 102 7.84 -15.40 -5.48
CA ALA A 102 7.52 -16.28 -4.37
C ALA A 102 6.89 -17.56 -4.92
N ASP A 103 7.30 -18.71 -4.41
CA ASP A 103 6.72 -20.01 -4.77
C ASP A 103 5.63 -20.42 -3.77
N GLU A 104 4.95 -21.53 -4.04
CA GLU A 104 3.96 -22.06 -3.13
C GLU A 104 4.64 -22.45 -1.80
N GLY A 105 4.07 -22.00 -0.68
CA GLY A 105 4.67 -22.20 0.64
C GLY A 105 5.69 -21.14 1.08
N ASP A 106 5.92 -20.07 0.31
CA ASP A 106 6.77 -18.95 0.73
C ASP A 106 6.27 -18.35 2.06
N GLU A 107 7.10 -18.43 3.10
CA GLU A 107 6.77 -18.00 4.45
C GLU A 107 6.51 -16.48 4.52
N LYS A 108 7.15 -15.69 3.66
CA LYS A 108 7.00 -14.23 3.68
C LYS A 108 5.66 -13.79 3.11
N VAL A 109 5.21 -14.47 2.05
CA VAL A 109 3.85 -14.30 1.53
C VAL A 109 2.82 -14.83 2.53
N GLY A 110 3.10 -15.95 3.19
CA GLY A 110 2.25 -16.49 4.26
C GLY A 110 2.09 -15.53 5.44
N PHE A 111 3.19 -14.97 5.94
CA PHE A 111 3.20 -13.96 7.00
C PHE A 111 2.43 -12.71 6.59
N PHE A 112 2.65 -12.21 5.36
CA PHE A 112 1.90 -11.08 4.85
C PHE A 112 0.38 -11.36 4.79
N LEU A 113 -0.03 -12.54 4.32
CA LEU A 113 -1.45 -12.95 4.28
C LEU A 113 -2.07 -13.00 5.69
N GLU A 114 -1.35 -13.54 6.67
CA GLU A 114 -1.81 -13.60 8.07
C GLU A 114 -2.07 -12.18 8.59
N LYS A 115 -1.09 -11.29 8.47
CA LYS A 115 -1.21 -9.92 8.97
C LYS A 115 -2.24 -9.10 8.20
N LEU A 116 -2.33 -9.28 6.89
CA LEU A 116 -3.38 -8.69 6.07
C LEU A 116 -4.78 -9.16 6.52
N SER A 117 -4.91 -10.43 6.90
CA SER A 117 -6.18 -10.99 7.37
C SER A 117 -6.59 -10.43 8.72
N ASP A 118 -5.64 -10.21 9.63
CA ASP A 118 -5.90 -9.57 10.93
C ASP A 118 -6.31 -8.10 10.74
N ALA A 119 -5.56 -7.35 9.94
CA ALA A 119 -5.90 -5.96 9.63
C ALA A 119 -7.29 -5.83 8.99
N LEU A 120 -7.66 -6.74 8.08
CA LEU A 120 -8.98 -6.72 7.46
C LEU A 120 -10.13 -6.96 8.46
N LYS A 121 -9.90 -7.77 9.50
CA LYS A 121 -10.88 -7.96 10.59
C LYS A 121 -11.02 -6.67 11.42
N ASP A 122 -9.91 -6.03 11.78
CA ASP A 122 -9.93 -4.76 12.50
C ASP A 122 -10.68 -3.65 11.71
N LEU A 123 -10.59 -3.71 10.39
CA LEU A 123 -11.27 -2.79 9.47
C LEU A 123 -12.74 -3.14 9.21
N GLU A 124 -13.30 -4.23 9.74
CA GLU A 124 -14.74 -4.56 9.61
C GLU A 124 -15.64 -3.50 10.25
N ILE A 125 -15.13 -2.76 11.25
CA ILE A 125 -15.85 -1.63 11.84
C ILE A 125 -16.24 -0.57 10.81
N LEU A 126 -15.49 -0.45 9.70
CA LEU A 126 -15.78 0.50 8.62
C LEU A 126 -17.04 0.14 7.82
N ASP A 127 -17.51 -1.10 7.89
CA ASP A 127 -18.76 -1.54 7.24
C ASP A 127 -19.99 -1.24 8.08
N THR A 128 -19.80 -0.78 9.32
CA THR A 128 -20.88 -0.38 10.22
C THR A 128 -21.10 1.14 10.17
N ASN A 129 -22.14 1.63 10.84
CA ASN A 129 -22.32 3.07 11.09
C ASN A 129 -21.29 3.59 12.12
N CYS A 130 -20.01 3.40 11.84
CA CYS A 130 -18.92 3.81 12.71
C CYS A 130 -18.76 5.33 12.71
N THR A 131 -18.37 5.84 13.86
CA THR A 131 -17.98 7.24 14.01
C THR A 131 -16.63 7.47 13.32
N ARG A 132 -16.36 8.73 12.96
CA ARG A 132 -15.06 9.12 12.40
C ARG A 132 -13.88 8.74 13.31
N ARG A 133 -14.09 8.82 14.63
CA ARG A 133 -13.06 8.47 15.63
C ARG A 133 -12.74 6.98 15.58
N GLU A 134 -13.76 6.13 15.48
CA GLU A 134 -13.59 4.69 15.34
C GLU A 134 -12.90 4.34 14.02
N ALA A 135 -13.34 4.95 12.91
CA ALA A 135 -12.69 4.73 11.61
C ALA A 135 -11.20 5.11 11.62
N ARG A 136 -10.86 6.26 12.24
CA ARG A 136 -9.46 6.69 12.39
C ARG A 136 -8.68 5.76 13.32
N GLY A 137 -9.28 5.32 14.42
CA GLY A 137 -8.68 4.37 15.34
C GLY A 137 -8.36 3.02 14.68
N ALA A 138 -9.25 2.53 13.81
CA ALA A 138 -9.01 1.31 13.04
C ALA A 138 -7.82 1.43 12.08
N TRP A 139 -7.68 2.57 11.41
CA TRP A 139 -6.52 2.84 10.55
C TRP A 139 -5.22 3.04 11.34
N ASP A 140 -5.29 3.70 12.49
CA ASP A 140 -4.16 3.83 13.43
C ASP A 140 -3.67 2.45 13.89
N ALA A 141 -4.60 1.56 14.29
CA ALA A 141 -4.29 0.19 14.64
C ALA A 141 -3.69 -0.59 13.46
N THR A 142 -4.25 -0.45 12.26
CA THR A 142 -3.73 -1.12 11.05
C THR A 142 -2.27 -0.75 10.78
N PHE A 143 -1.98 0.56 10.76
CA PHE A 143 -0.67 1.10 10.40
C PHE A 143 0.30 1.27 11.57
N ASP A 144 -0.07 0.83 12.77
CA ASP A 144 0.72 1.01 13.99
C ASP A 144 1.15 2.47 14.20
N THR A 145 0.17 3.37 14.14
CA THR A 145 0.39 4.82 14.21
C THR A 145 -0.69 5.51 15.05
N THR A 146 -0.48 6.80 15.34
CA THR A 146 -1.48 7.68 15.96
C THR A 146 -1.84 8.86 15.05
N TYR A 147 -1.41 8.80 13.79
CA TYR A 147 -1.57 9.87 12.83
C TYR A 147 -3.04 10.18 12.53
N PHE A 148 -3.87 9.16 12.32
CA PHE A 148 -5.24 9.34 11.86
C PHE A 148 -6.14 9.92 12.95
N THR A 149 -6.03 9.46 14.20
CA THR A 149 -6.81 10.01 15.32
C THR A 149 -6.41 11.45 15.66
N ARG A 150 -5.14 11.84 15.46
CA ARG A 150 -4.65 13.21 15.65
C ARG A 150 -5.11 14.21 14.59
N GLN A 151 -5.68 13.75 13.47
CA GLN A 151 -6.15 14.66 12.44
C GLN A 151 -7.28 15.56 12.95
N PRO A 152 -7.33 16.84 12.57
CA PRO A 152 -8.44 17.74 12.93
C PRO A 152 -9.78 17.16 12.48
N THR A 153 -10.84 17.42 13.23
CA THR A 153 -12.19 17.33 12.68
C THR A 153 -12.38 18.49 11.70
N PRO A 154 -13.12 18.31 10.59
CA PRO A 154 -13.26 19.33 9.54
C PRO A 154 -13.91 20.63 10.03
N ASP A 155 -14.61 20.64 11.18
CA ASP A 155 -15.11 21.86 11.83
C ASP A 155 -14.01 22.73 12.44
N LYS A 156 -12.78 22.23 12.56
CA LYS A 156 -11.60 23.02 12.89
C LYS A 156 -10.67 23.02 11.68
N ARG A 157 -10.93 23.94 10.74
CA ARG A 157 -9.90 24.40 9.80
C ARG A 157 -8.73 24.88 10.68
N LEU A 158 -7.61 24.18 10.61
CA LEU A 158 -6.35 24.75 11.05
C LEU A 158 -6.03 25.85 10.05
N ASP A 159 -5.93 27.09 10.53
CA ASP A 159 -5.33 28.17 9.75
C ASP A 159 -3.93 27.72 9.36
N VAL A 160 -3.76 27.42 8.09
CA VAL A 160 -2.44 27.15 7.52
C VAL A 160 -1.74 28.50 7.53
N ASP A 161 -0.81 28.67 8.47
CA ASP A 161 0.08 29.81 8.47
C ASP A 161 1.03 29.68 7.26
N GLU A 162 0.65 30.32 6.16
CA GLU A 162 1.42 30.36 4.90
C GLU A 162 2.82 30.99 5.09
N SER A 163 3.12 31.57 6.25
CA SER A 163 4.46 32.11 6.54
C SER A 163 5.52 31.03 6.85
N LYS A 164 5.12 29.78 7.11
CA LYS A 164 6.06 28.66 7.28
C LYS A 164 6.24 27.89 5.97
N ALA A 165 7.04 28.45 5.07
CA ALA A 165 7.64 27.67 3.99
C ALA A 165 8.47 26.54 4.61
N ASP A 166 8.09 25.29 4.32
CA ASP A 166 8.82 24.07 4.70
C ASP A 166 10.12 24.01 3.87
N ARG A 167 11.10 24.83 4.26
CA ARG A 167 12.44 24.81 3.67
C ARG A 167 13.18 23.59 4.21
N ARG A 168 13.24 22.56 3.37
CA ARG A 168 14.22 21.48 3.44
C ARG A 168 15.64 22.05 3.50
N ASN A 169 16.28 21.96 4.67
CA ASN A 169 17.66 22.39 4.92
C ASN A 169 18.64 21.21 4.84
N ASP A 170 18.45 20.33 3.87
CA ASP A 170 19.22 19.11 3.65
C ASP A 170 20.05 19.13 2.36
N GLY A 171 20.28 20.32 1.77
CA GLY A 171 21.36 20.52 0.80
C GLY A 171 21.32 19.64 -0.45
N GLY A 172 20.16 19.09 -0.81
CA GLY A 172 19.97 18.25 -1.99
C GLY A 172 19.45 19.07 -3.17
N GLY A 173 20.36 19.48 -4.06
CA GLY A 173 20.07 20.30 -5.23
C GLY A 173 18.99 19.74 -6.16
N VAL A 174 18.22 20.67 -6.73
CA VAL A 174 17.31 20.45 -7.85
C VAL A 174 18.15 20.24 -9.11
N TYR A 175 18.05 19.08 -9.73
CA TYR A 175 18.47 18.93 -11.14
C TYR A 175 17.29 19.37 -12.00
N GLY A 176 17.54 20.34 -12.88
CA GLY A 176 16.57 20.94 -13.79
C GLY A 176 16.24 20.09 -15.01
#